data_AF-A0A0V0YRJ3-F1
#
_entry.id   AF-A0A0V0YRJ3-F1
#
_cell.length_a   1.000
_cell.length_b   1.000
_cell.length_c   1.000
_cell.angle_alpha   90.00
_cell.angle_beta   90.00
_cell.angle_gamma   90.00
#
_symmetry.space_group_name_H-M   'P 1'
#
loop_
_entity.id
_entity.type
_entity.pdbx_description
1 polymer ?
#
loop_
_entity_poly.entity_id
_entity_poly.type
_entity_poly.pdbx_seq_one_letter_code
_entity_poly.pdbx_strand_id
1 'polypeptide(L)' 'MATPALTEKSGSKSQLGKLKPVPLPKFDGNILEFKSFWDQFEVNIDRREDIGAITKFLHLRSCLSGS' A
#
# COMPACT_ATOMS: atom_id res chain seq x y z
N MET A 1 -20.84 3.07 40.69
CA MET A 1 -21.39 4.26 40.01
C MET A 1 -21.57 3.89 38.55
N ALA A 2 -22.82 3.80 38.08
CA ALA A 2 -23.20 3.36 36.74
C ALA A 2 -23.86 4.51 35.96
N THR A 3 -23.92 4.36 34.62
CA THR A 3 -24.72 5.07 33.59
C THR A 3 -24.16 6.37 32.98
N PRO A 4 -24.53 6.77 31.73
CA PRO A 4 -25.19 6.04 30.62
C PRO A 4 -24.54 6.26 29.23
N ALA A 5 -25.02 5.49 28.24
CA ALA A 5 -24.84 5.71 26.82
C ALA A 5 -25.74 6.85 26.29
N LEU A 6 -25.29 7.59 25.27
CA LEU A 6 -26.20 8.21 24.31
C LEU A 6 -25.59 8.16 22.89
N THR A 7 -26.38 7.51 22.04
CA THR A 7 -26.31 7.44 20.58
C THR A 7 -26.62 8.80 19.95
N GLU A 8 -25.87 9.19 18.92
CA GLU A 8 -26.32 10.16 17.92
C GLU A 8 -26.14 9.53 16.54
N LYS A 9 -27.24 9.60 15.79
CA LYS A 9 -27.52 8.93 14.52
C LYS A 9 -27.25 9.92 13.39
N SER A 10 -27.09 9.36 12.18
CA SER A 10 -27.51 9.95 10.91
C SER A 10 -26.50 10.82 10.16
N GLY A 11 -26.21 10.41 8.92
CA GLY A 11 -25.97 11.37 7.84
C GLY A 11 -24.76 11.10 6.95
N SER A 12 -25.04 10.40 5.84
CA SER A 12 -24.70 10.87 4.48
C SER A 12 -23.26 10.74 3.96
N LYS A 13 -23.18 10.09 2.79
CA LYS A 13 -22.06 9.95 1.84
C LYS A 13 -21.02 8.92 2.29
N SER A 14 -21.07 7.76 1.64
CA SER A 14 -20.06 6.70 1.73
C SER A 14 -18.67 7.34 1.60
N GLN A 15 -17.99 7.46 2.74
CA GLN A 15 -16.59 7.80 2.81
C GLN A 15 -15.86 6.73 2.00
N LEU A 16 -15.38 7.09 0.81
CA LEU A 16 -14.31 6.37 0.14
C LEU A 16 -13.12 6.46 1.10
N GLY A 17 -13.06 5.51 2.02
CA GLY A 17 -12.18 5.54 3.18
C GLY A 17 -10.77 5.83 2.71
N LYS A 18 -10.10 6.77 3.37
CA LYS A 18 -8.69 7.08 3.15
C LYS A 18 -7.92 5.75 3.22
N LEU A 19 -7.63 5.16 2.06
CA LEU A 19 -6.80 3.97 1.96
C LEU A 19 -5.48 4.36 2.59
N LYS A 20 -5.11 3.69 3.68
CA LYS A 20 -3.81 3.89 4.31
C LYS A 20 -2.76 3.71 3.20
N PRO A 21 -1.73 4.57 3.11
CA PRO A 21 -0.65 4.37 2.15
C PRO A 21 -0.17 2.93 2.26
N VAL A 22 -0.30 2.15 1.19
CA VAL A 22 0.18 0.77 1.17
C VAL A 22 1.67 0.85 1.47
N PRO A 23 2.16 0.16 2.51
CA PRO A 23 3.57 0.20 2.84
C PRO A 23 4.36 -0.28 1.63
N LEU A 24 5.47 0.40 1.34
CA LEU A 24 6.31 0.08 0.20
C LEU A 24 6.75 -1.38 0.29
N PRO A 25 6.64 -2.16 -0.80
CA PRO A 25 7.07 -3.55 -0.79
C PRO A 25 8.57 -3.59 -0.53
N LYS A 26 9.02 -4.45 0.40
CA LYS A 26 10.44 -4.74 0.61
C LYS A 26 10.71 -6.18 0.22
N PHE A 27 11.78 -6.40 -0.52
CA PHE A 27 12.29 -7.71 -0.86
C PHE A 27 13.59 -7.93 -0.11
N ASP A 28 13.70 -9.03 0.61
CA ASP A 28 14.85 -9.41 1.44
C ASP A 28 15.80 -10.40 0.76
N GLY A 29 15.51 -10.78 -0.49
CA GLY A 29 16.27 -11.77 -1.24
C GLY A 29 15.65 -13.17 -1.25
N ASN A 30 14.54 -13.41 -0.54
CA ASN A 30 13.87 -14.71 -0.59
C ASN A 30 13.17 -14.94 -1.93
N ILE A 31 13.77 -15.77 -2.79
CA ILE A 31 13.26 -16.06 -4.13
C ILE A 31 11.82 -16.57 -4.16
N LEU A 32 11.36 -17.26 -3.11
CA LEU A 32 9.98 -17.78 -3.02
C LEU A 32 8.96 -16.64 -2.92
N GLU A 33 9.34 -15.55 -2.25
CA GLU A 33 8.50 -14.37 -2.08
C GLU A 33 8.62 -13.38 -3.24
N PHE A 34 9.53 -13.63 -4.20
CA PHE A 34 9.75 -12.72 -5.33
C PHE A 34 8.48 -12.50 -6.15
N LYS A 35 7.68 -13.54 -6.36
CA LYS A 35 6.42 -13.41 -7.11
C LYS A 35 5.42 -12.51 -6.39
N SER A 36 5.28 -12.68 -5.06
CA SER A 36 4.41 -11.87 -4.21
C SER A 36 4.87 -10.41 -4.15
N PHE A 37 6.19 -10.20 -4.11
CA PHE A 37 6.81 -8.88 -4.19
C PHE A 37 6.53 -8.19 -5.53
N TRP A 38 6.78 -8.89 -6.63
CA TRP A 38 6.60 -8.35 -7.98
C TRP A 38 5.14 -8.00 -8.27
N ASP A 39 4.19 -8.83 -7.83
CA ASP A 39 2.76 -8.57 -7.99
C ASP A 39 2.34 -7.25 -7.31
N GLN A 40 2.83 -7.03 -6.08
CA GLN A 40 2.61 -5.78 -5.36
C GLN A 40 3.27 -4.59 -6.06
N PHE A 41 4.49 -4.75 -6.57
CA PHE A 41 5.18 -3.68 -7.31
C PHE A 41 4.42 -3.32 -8.59
N GLU A 42 3.91 -4.31 -9.33
CA GLU A 42 3.16 -4.09 -10.56
C GLU A 42 1.88 -3.29 -10.30
N VAL A 43 1.10 -3.70 -9.29
CA VAL A 43 -0.17 -3.05 -8.95
C VAL A 43 0.04 -1.62 -8.43
N ASN A 44 1.10 -1.38 -7.65
CA ASN A 44 1.32 -0.09 -6.98
C ASN A 44 2.17 0.89 -7.81
N ILE A 45 3.05 0.42 -8.67
CA ILE A 45 4.05 1.23 -9.38
C ILE A 45 3.97 1.04 -10.90
N ASP A 46 3.85 -0.19 -11.41
CA ASP A 46 3.92 -0.41 -12.85
C ASP A 46 2.65 0.02 -13.59
N ARG A 47 1.47 -0.25 -13.01
CA ARG A 47 0.17 0.20 -13.55
C ARG A 47 -0.06 1.71 -13.49
N ARG A 48 0.83 2.43 -12.82
CA ARG A 48 0.81 3.89 -12.72
C ARG A 48 1.54 4.49 -13.91
N GLU A 49 0.77 5.01 -14.86
CA GLU A 49 1.29 5.74 -16.03
C GLU A 49 1.80 7.14 -15.65
N ASP A 50 1.41 7.66 -14.48
CA ASP A 50 1.90 8.94 -13.94
C ASP A 50 3.35 8.89 -13.45
N ILE A 51 3.93 7.69 -13.35
CA ILE A 51 5.32 7.48 -12.91
C ILE A 51 6.19 7.15 -14.12
N GLY A 52 7.24 7.94 -14.36
CA GLY A 52 8.22 7.64 -15.41
C GLY A 52 9.04 6.38 -15.12
N ALA A 53 9.45 5.65 -16.17
CA ALA A 53 10.18 4.38 -16.06
C ALA A 53 11.45 4.46 -15.19
N ILE A 54 12.20 5.57 -15.27
CA ILE A 54 13.40 5.81 -14.43
C ILE A 54 13.02 5.85 -12.95
N THR A 55 11.94 6.54 -12.61
CA THR A 55 11.44 6.62 -11.23
C THR A 55 10.97 5.25 -10.75
N LYS A 56 10.26 4.49 -11.60
CA LYS A 56 9.88 3.09 -11.28
C LYS A 56 11.11 2.25 -10.96
N PHE A 57 12.18 2.36 -11.77
CA PHE A 57 13.42 1.63 -11.56
C PHE A 57 14.15 2.04 -10.27
N LEU A 58 14.26 3.35 -9.98
CA LEU A 58 14.84 3.81 -8.70
C LEU A 58 14.05 3.28 -7.50
N HIS A 59 12.72 3.25 -7.64
CA HIS A 59 11.83 2.76 -6.60
C HIS A 59 12.03 1.26 -6.37
N LEU A 60 12.07 0.48 -7.46
CA LEU A 60 12.39 -0.94 -7.43
C LEU A 60 13.71 -1.17 -6.69
N ARG A 61 14.78 -0.47 -7.07
CA ARG A 61 16.10 -0.61 -6.43
C ARG A 61 16.07 -0.31 -4.93
N SER A 62 15.26 0.65 -4.50
CA SER A 62 15.11 1.01 -3.09
C SER A 62 14.29 -0.02 -2.28
N CYS A 63 13.49 -0.82 -2.97
CA CYS A 63 12.70 -1.91 -2.37
C CYS A 63 13.50 -3.20 -2.21
N LEU A 64 14.64 -3.33 -2.90
CA LEU A 64 15.49 -4.51 -2.81
C LEU A 64 16.50 -4.34 -1.67
N SER A 65 16.55 -5.34 -0.80
CA SER A 65 17.57 -5.52 0.23
C SER A 65 18.06 -6.96 0.14
N GLY A 66 19.35 -7.16 0.36
CA GLY A 66 19.98 -8.48 0.20
C GLY A 66 21.49 -8.33 0.33
N SER A 67 22.11 -9.28 1.02
CA SER A 67 23.57 -9.38 1.15
C SER A 67 24.17 -10.13 -0.03
#